data_AF-A0AAD2J4M2-F1
#
_entry.id   AF-A0AAD2J4M2-F1
#
_cell.length_a   1.000
_cell.length_b   1.000
_cell.length_c   1.000
_cell.angle_alpha   90.00
_cell.angle_beta   90.00
_cell.angle_gamma   90.00
#
_symmetry.space_group_name_H-M   'P 1'
#
loop_
_entity.id
_entity.type
_entity.pdbx_description
1 polymer ?
#
loop_
_entity_poly.entity_id
_entity_poly.type
_entity_poly.pdbx_seq_one_letter_code
_entity_poly.pdbx_strand_id
1 'polypeptide(L)'
;MVHDFDRYAPMPTLTDLPAGVVSADGKTFDPKVFGLLVQAARTLLEKTLVSVAAETQMHHSTLSKIDAGKAVSLQKCARLQRYLEEAGIEFPEGTREIVLRYSPSIDRAGVAITVDPTMPAGTRFVHPRTLGPEDLISSLKEAGVRIEGEDTLRAVLEMVNDWCAMLVRMVVSGRTGVRFTRAATNGPSESYLVALLRPFPFADSSARREFVRHIVALDLA
;
A
#
# COMPACT_ATOMS: atom_id res chain seq x y z
N MET A 1 6.73 -1.79 -23.32
CA MET A 1 8.11 -1.91 -22.82
C MET A 1 8.04 -1.84 -21.31
N VAL A 2 8.37 -2.94 -20.64
CA VAL A 2 8.44 -2.97 -19.17
C VAL A 2 9.79 -2.31 -18.84
N HIS A 3 9.76 -1.15 -18.18
CA HIS A 3 10.98 -0.60 -17.60
C HIS A 3 11.41 -1.57 -16.50
N ASP A 4 12.40 -2.40 -16.83
CA ASP A 4 13.10 -3.21 -15.86
C ASP A 4 13.81 -2.23 -14.93
N PHE A 5 13.22 -2.00 -13.76
CA PHE A 5 13.82 -1.16 -12.73
C PHE A 5 15.08 -1.88 -12.27
N ASP A 6 16.24 -1.37 -12.69
CA ASP A 6 17.53 -1.91 -12.30
C ASP A 6 17.66 -1.82 -10.78
N ARG A 7 17.46 -2.98 -10.11
CA ARG A 7 17.47 -3.10 -8.65
C ARG A 7 18.84 -2.78 -8.06
N TYR A 8 19.87 -2.65 -8.90
CA TYR A 8 21.25 -2.37 -8.53
C TYR A 8 21.74 -0.99 -8.95
N ALA A 9 20.88 -0.14 -9.53
CA ALA A 9 21.26 1.22 -9.84
C ALA A 9 21.73 1.96 -8.56
N PRO A 10 22.89 2.66 -8.61
CA PRO A 10 23.36 3.44 -7.48
C PRO A 10 22.30 4.48 -7.09
N MET A 11 21.98 4.55 -5.79
CA MET A 11 20.95 5.43 -5.27
C MET A 11 21.32 6.90 -5.54
N PRO A 12 20.38 7.72 -6.07
CA PRO A 12 20.56 9.15 -6.04
C PRO A 12 20.67 9.58 -4.57
N THR A 13 21.80 10.19 -4.24
CA THR A 13 21.99 10.87 -2.97
C THR A 13 21.21 12.19 -2.98
N LEU A 14 20.96 12.79 -1.82
CA LEU A 14 20.39 14.15 -1.75
C LEU A 14 21.20 15.18 -2.57
N THR A 15 22.49 14.91 -2.78
CA THR A 15 23.41 15.65 -3.66
C THR A 15 23.17 15.43 -5.16
N ASP A 16 22.46 14.37 -5.56
CA ASP A 16 22.11 14.05 -6.94
C ASP A 16 20.70 14.54 -7.33
N LEU A 17 19.97 15.16 -6.39
CA LEU A 17 18.73 15.86 -6.72
C LEU A 17 19.08 17.10 -7.57
N PRO A 18 18.29 17.40 -8.63
CA PRO A 18 18.53 18.59 -9.42
C PRO A 18 18.57 19.84 -8.54
N ALA A 19 19.52 20.74 -8.81
CA ALA A 19 19.67 21.97 -8.07
C ALA A 19 18.33 22.73 -8.02
N GLY A 20 17.81 22.97 -6.81
CA GLY A 20 16.54 23.66 -6.58
C GLY A 20 15.37 22.81 -6.07
N VAL A 21 15.54 21.48 -5.91
CA VAL A 21 14.52 20.64 -5.26
C VAL A 21 14.54 20.85 -3.75
N VAL A 22 13.73 21.79 -3.27
CA VAL A 22 13.40 21.99 -1.85
C VAL A 22 12.00 21.47 -1.58
N SER A 23 11.73 21.04 -0.35
CA SER A 23 10.35 20.69 0.04
C SER A 23 9.45 21.90 -0.19
N ALA A 24 8.16 21.69 -0.46
CA ALA A 24 7.22 22.78 -0.72
C ALA A 24 7.13 23.79 0.45
N ASP A 25 7.46 23.34 1.67
CA ASP A 25 7.56 24.13 2.90
C ASP A 25 8.99 24.57 3.24
N GLY A 26 9.95 24.38 2.34
CA GLY A 26 11.37 24.73 2.51
C GLY A 26 12.16 23.81 3.45
N LYS A 27 11.53 22.75 4.00
CA LYS A 27 12.21 21.81 4.89
C LYS A 27 13.14 20.86 4.15
N THR A 28 14.13 20.36 4.88
CA THR A 28 15.11 19.35 4.45
C THR A 28 15.07 18.15 5.40
N PHE A 29 15.91 17.14 5.13
CA PHE A 29 16.00 15.94 5.96
C PHE A 29 16.25 16.24 7.44
N ASP A 30 15.39 15.72 8.31
CA ASP A 30 15.53 15.78 9.77
C ASP A 30 15.92 14.40 10.33
N PRO A 31 17.17 14.23 10.83
CA PRO A 31 17.64 12.96 11.36
C PRO A 31 16.91 12.53 12.63
N LYS A 32 16.41 13.47 13.45
CA LYS A 32 15.68 13.15 14.68
C LYS A 32 14.31 12.56 14.37
N VAL A 33 13.57 13.20 13.45
CA VAL A 33 12.27 12.68 12.99
C VAL A 33 12.48 11.33 12.30
N PHE A 34 13.49 11.21 11.44
CA PHE A 34 13.82 9.94 10.80
C PHE A 34 14.13 8.81 11.80
N GLY A 35 14.88 9.11 12.87
CA GLY A 35 15.16 8.13 13.93
C GLY A 35 13.89 7.61 14.62
N LEU A 36 12.96 8.52 14.95
CA LEU A 36 11.67 8.16 15.56
C LEU A 36 10.79 7.35 14.60
N LEU A 37 10.76 7.73 13.32
CA LEU A 37 10.05 6.98 12.27
C LEU A 37 10.64 5.57 12.12
N VAL A 38 11.97 5.42 12.11
CA VAL A 38 12.64 4.10 12.05
C VAL A 38 12.27 3.23 13.26
N GLN A 39 12.25 3.81 14.46
CA GLN A 39 11.84 3.09 15.67
C GLN A 39 10.39 2.60 15.58
N ALA A 40 9.47 3.49 15.21
CA ALA A 40 8.06 3.16 15.06
C ALA A 40 7.84 2.09 13.97
N ALA A 41 8.51 2.22 12.82
CA ALA A 41 8.45 1.27 11.72
C ALA A 41 8.93 -0.13 12.14
N ARG A 42 10.03 -0.23 12.89
CA ARG A 42 10.51 -1.51 13.42
C ARG A 42 9.52 -2.15 14.39
N THR A 43 8.86 -1.35 15.23
CA THR A 43 7.81 -1.85 16.13
C THR A 43 6.63 -2.40 15.33
N LEU A 44 6.18 -1.70 14.29
CA LEU A 44 5.09 -2.16 13.41
C LEU A 44 5.42 -3.45 12.65
N LEU A 45 6.70 -3.64 12.32
CA LEU A 45 7.21 -4.85 11.65
C LEU A 45 7.59 -5.97 12.63
N GLU A 46 7.47 -5.75 13.94
CA GLU A 46 7.95 -6.67 14.99
C GLU A 46 9.44 -7.03 14.86
N LYS A 47 10.26 -6.10 14.35
CA LYS A 47 11.69 -6.30 14.09
C LYS A 47 12.56 -5.71 15.21
N THR A 48 13.43 -6.56 15.77
CA THR A 48 14.50 -6.07 16.65
C THR A 48 15.60 -5.37 15.86
N LEU A 49 16.38 -4.53 16.54
CA LEU A 49 17.53 -3.85 15.92
C LEU A 49 18.57 -4.85 15.40
N VAL A 50 18.71 -5.99 16.07
CA VAL A 50 19.56 -7.11 15.65
C VAL A 50 19.06 -7.74 14.35
N SER A 51 17.74 -7.98 14.23
CA SER A 51 17.14 -8.52 12.99
C SER A 51 17.38 -7.58 11.82
N VAL A 52 17.12 -6.28 12.01
CA VAL A 52 17.35 -5.28 10.97
C VAL A 52 18.83 -5.18 10.61
N ALA A 53 19.74 -5.24 11.59
CA ALA A 53 21.18 -5.25 11.34
C ALA A 53 21.61 -6.41 10.42
N ALA A 54 21.10 -7.61 10.68
CA ALA A 54 21.38 -8.79 9.87
C ALA A 54 20.82 -8.65 8.45
N GLU A 55 19.55 -8.26 8.32
CA GLU A 55 18.85 -8.16 7.02
C GLU A 55 19.40 -7.02 6.14
N THR A 56 19.78 -5.91 6.75
CA THR A 56 20.34 -4.75 6.04
C THR A 56 21.86 -4.79 5.94
N GLN A 57 22.53 -5.79 6.53
CA GLN A 57 24.00 -5.84 6.68
C GLN A 57 24.59 -4.54 7.25
N MET A 58 23.83 -3.85 8.11
CA MET A 58 24.27 -2.64 8.77
C MET A 58 24.77 -2.97 10.16
N HIS A 59 25.88 -2.36 10.57
CA HIS A 59 26.40 -2.57 11.92
C HIS A 59 25.42 -2.04 12.97
N HIS A 60 25.22 -2.79 14.07
CA HIS A 60 24.27 -2.46 15.15
C HIS A 60 24.46 -1.03 15.67
N SER A 61 25.71 -0.60 15.87
CA SER A 61 26.03 0.77 16.32
C SER A 61 25.62 1.86 15.33
N THR A 62 25.51 1.56 14.03
CA THR A 62 24.99 2.51 13.03
C THR A 62 23.48 2.66 13.19
N LEU A 63 22.75 1.54 13.30
CA LEU A 63 21.30 1.57 13.49
C LEU A 63 20.93 2.25 14.81
N SER A 64 21.66 2.00 15.91
CA SER A 64 21.45 2.72 17.18
C SER A 64 21.72 4.24 17.06
N LYS A 65 22.64 4.66 16.20
CA LYS A 65 22.85 6.10 15.93
C LYS A 65 21.68 6.69 15.14
N ILE A 66 21.15 5.97 14.15
CA ILE A 66 19.99 6.40 13.37
C ILE A 66 18.76 6.54 14.29
N ASP A 67 18.46 5.52 15.09
CA ASP A 67 17.38 5.52 16.09
C ASP A 67 17.46 6.74 17.02
N ALA A 68 18.67 7.10 17.46
CA ALA A 68 18.91 8.23 18.34
C ALA A 68 18.92 9.60 17.61
N GLY A 69 18.62 9.62 16.30
CA GLY A 69 18.65 10.83 15.48
C GLY A 69 20.03 11.46 15.33
N LYS A 70 21.10 10.67 15.48
CA LYS A 70 22.47 11.16 15.35
C LYS A 70 22.91 11.19 13.90
N ALA A 71 23.90 12.02 13.61
CA ALA A 71 24.48 12.14 12.27
C ALA A 71 25.02 10.78 11.77
N VAL A 72 24.43 10.32 10.68
CA VAL A 72 24.83 9.15 9.90
C VAL A 72 24.72 9.54 8.43
N SER A 73 25.58 8.97 7.58
CA SER A 73 25.57 9.25 6.14
C SER A 73 24.19 8.96 5.53
N LEU A 74 23.69 9.85 4.69
CA LEU A 74 22.39 9.73 4.03
C LEU A 74 22.25 8.43 3.24
N GLN A 75 23.31 7.93 2.61
CA GLN A 75 23.32 6.64 1.92
C GLN A 75 22.91 5.46 2.83
N LYS A 76 23.35 5.47 4.09
CA LYS A 76 22.99 4.43 5.08
C LYS A 76 21.54 4.60 5.54
N CYS A 77 21.09 5.84 5.72
CA CYS A 77 19.69 6.13 6.03
C CYS A 77 18.77 5.73 4.87
N ALA A 78 19.17 5.97 3.61
CA ALA A 78 18.45 5.59 2.40
C ALA A 78 18.34 4.06 2.25
N ARG A 79 19.42 3.32 2.56
CA ARG A 79 19.37 1.85 2.60
C ARG A 79 18.34 1.35 3.61
N LEU A 80 18.31 1.94 4.80
CA LEU A 80 17.34 1.57 5.83
C LEU A 80 15.92 1.99 5.45
N GLN A 81 15.73 3.18 4.90
CA GLN A 81 14.45 3.65 4.36
C GLN A 81 13.88 2.63 3.39
N ARG A 82 14.65 2.25 2.35
CA ARG A 82 14.22 1.32 1.32
C ARG A 82 13.86 -0.06 1.89
N TYR A 83 14.64 -0.56 2.85
CA TYR A 83 14.32 -1.81 3.54
C TYR A 83 12.95 -1.74 4.23
N LEU A 84 12.65 -0.64 4.92
CA LEU A 84 11.35 -0.44 5.58
C LEU A 84 10.22 -0.31 4.55
N GLU A 85 10.45 0.43 3.46
CA GLU A 85 9.47 0.59 2.38
C GLU A 85 9.14 -0.72 1.68
N GLU A 86 10.15 -1.53 1.36
CA GLU A 86 9.96 -2.87 0.78
C GLU A 86 9.26 -3.84 1.76
N ALA A 87 9.35 -3.58 3.06
CA ALA A 87 8.64 -4.30 4.11
C ALA A 87 7.20 -3.80 4.36
N GLY A 88 6.74 -2.79 3.61
CA GLY A 88 5.36 -2.30 3.66
C GLY A 88 5.16 -1.02 4.48
N ILE A 89 6.23 -0.33 4.87
CA ILE A 89 6.16 0.97 5.55
C ILE A 89 6.12 2.11 4.52
N GLU A 90 5.20 3.05 4.68
CA GLU A 90 5.15 4.28 3.90
C GLU A 90 5.47 5.46 4.82
N PHE A 91 6.12 6.50 4.27
CA PHE A 91 6.46 7.74 4.95
C PHE A 91 5.67 8.93 4.37
N PRO A 92 4.36 9.08 4.63
CA PRO A 92 3.50 10.03 3.91
C PRO A 92 3.98 11.48 3.93
N GLU A 93 4.60 11.90 5.03
CA GLU A 93 5.10 13.27 5.24
C GLU A 93 6.63 13.36 5.22
N GLY A 94 7.30 12.33 4.72
CA GLY A 94 8.75 12.24 4.76
C GLY A 94 9.29 12.39 6.19
N THR A 95 10.28 13.26 6.39
CA THR A 95 10.75 13.62 7.75
C THR A 95 10.18 14.95 8.25
N ARG A 96 9.09 15.46 7.64
CA ARG A 96 8.44 16.70 8.10
C ARG A 96 7.63 16.47 9.37
N GLU A 97 7.05 15.28 9.51
CA GLU A 97 6.21 14.87 10.64
C GLU A 97 6.46 13.39 11.01
N ILE A 98 6.11 13.02 12.24
CA ILE A 98 6.18 11.62 12.69
C ILE A 98 4.89 10.90 12.27
N VAL A 99 4.79 10.58 10.98
CA VAL A 99 3.66 9.87 10.40
C VAL A 99 4.17 8.68 9.60
N LEU A 100 3.64 7.50 9.91
CA LEU A 100 3.85 6.27 9.14
C LEU A 100 2.52 5.69 8.72
N ARG A 101 2.54 4.99 7.61
CA ARG A 101 1.50 4.02 7.28
C ARG A 101 2.16 2.66 7.12
N TYR A 102 1.46 1.63 7.57
CA TYR A 102 1.91 0.25 7.42
C TYR A 102 0.88 -0.55 6.64
N SER A 103 1.36 -1.26 5.62
CA SER A 103 0.55 -2.11 4.76
C SER A 103 1.27 -3.45 4.59
N PRO A 104 0.93 -4.51 5.34
CA PRO A 104 1.63 -5.80 5.28
C PRO A 104 1.43 -6.53 3.93
N SER A 105 0.36 -6.20 3.20
CA SER A 105 -0.03 -6.81 1.94
C SER A 105 0.12 -5.85 0.75
N ILE A 106 1.23 -5.12 0.67
CA ILE A 106 1.47 -4.21 -0.46
C ILE A 106 1.48 -4.98 -1.79
N ASP A 107 0.69 -4.52 -2.76
CA ASP A 107 0.91 -4.88 -4.16
C ASP A 107 2.09 -4.06 -4.66
N ARG A 108 3.28 -4.67 -4.68
CA ARG A 108 4.52 -4.04 -5.15
C ARG A 108 4.43 -3.59 -6.61
N ALA A 109 3.51 -4.13 -7.41
CA ALA A 109 3.31 -3.71 -8.79
C ALA A 109 2.62 -2.33 -8.92
N GLY A 110 1.97 -1.85 -7.86
CA GLY A 110 1.26 -0.56 -7.84
C GLY A 110 1.99 0.57 -7.11
N VAL A 111 3.17 0.31 -6.54
CA VAL A 111 3.91 1.33 -5.77
C VAL A 111 4.36 2.46 -6.69
N ALA A 112 4.01 3.69 -6.33
CA ALA A 112 4.53 4.89 -6.95
C ALA A 112 5.77 5.39 -6.18
N ILE A 113 6.68 6.06 -6.87
CA ILE A 113 7.83 6.73 -6.26
C ILE A 113 7.63 8.23 -6.46
N THR A 114 7.72 9.00 -5.39
CA THR A 114 7.67 10.46 -5.44
C THR A 114 9.00 11.06 -4.99
N VAL A 115 9.35 12.22 -5.55
CA VAL A 115 10.51 13.00 -5.10
C VAL A 115 10.14 13.70 -3.80
N ASP A 116 10.98 13.52 -2.78
CA ASP A 116 10.82 14.15 -1.48
C ASP A 116 12.20 14.50 -0.88
N PRO A 117 12.61 15.77 -0.92
CA PRO A 117 13.93 16.19 -0.45
C PRO A 117 14.08 16.14 1.08
N THR A 118 13.00 15.85 1.81
CA THR A 118 13.10 15.55 3.25
C THR A 118 13.52 14.11 3.51
N MET A 119 13.50 13.24 2.51
CA MET A 119 13.85 11.83 2.68
C MET A 119 15.34 11.56 2.40
N PRO A 120 15.96 10.60 3.10
CA PRO A 120 17.36 10.24 2.87
C PRO A 120 17.73 9.91 1.42
N ALA A 121 16.82 9.23 0.70
CA ALA A 121 16.99 8.86 -0.70
C ALA A 121 16.56 9.97 -1.69
N GLY A 122 16.15 11.14 -1.18
CA GLY A 122 15.52 12.21 -1.98
C GLY A 122 14.18 11.81 -2.61
N THR A 123 13.68 10.62 -2.29
CA THR A 123 12.47 10.00 -2.81
C THR A 123 11.83 9.18 -1.71
N ARG A 124 10.56 8.79 -1.89
CA ARG A 124 9.87 7.83 -1.04
C ARG A 124 8.82 7.06 -1.81
N PHE A 125 8.48 5.89 -1.28
CA PHE A 125 7.38 5.10 -1.82
C PHE A 125 6.04 5.70 -1.40
N VAL A 126 5.09 5.65 -2.32
CA VAL A 126 3.68 5.96 -2.09
C VAL A 126 2.91 4.69 -2.45
N HIS A 127 2.33 4.07 -1.43
CA HIS A 127 1.58 2.84 -1.64
C HIS A 127 0.20 3.18 -2.22
N PRO A 128 -0.36 2.31 -3.07
CA PRO A 128 -1.76 2.42 -3.46
C PRO A 128 -2.62 2.55 -2.20
N ARG A 129 -3.50 3.55 -2.16
CA ARG A 129 -4.44 3.69 -1.04
C ARG A 129 -5.21 2.38 -0.92
N THR A 130 -5.26 1.81 0.29
CA THR A 130 -6.14 0.67 0.56
C THR A 130 -7.56 1.16 0.34
N LEU A 131 -8.14 0.75 -0.79
CA LEU A 131 -9.49 1.15 -1.16
C LEU A 131 -10.47 0.54 -0.15
N GLY A 132 -11.37 1.35 0.37
CA GLY A 132 -12.38 0.93 1.34
C GLY A 132 -13.63 0.33 0.69
N PRO A 133 -14.62 -0.05 1.51
CA PRO A 133 -15.91 -0.53 1.04
C PRO A 133 -16.63 0.43 0.07
N GLU A 134 -16.59 1.74 0.33
CA GLU A 134 -17.22 2.74 -0.56
C GLU A 134 -16.52 2.86 -1.91
N ASP A 135 -15.18 2.76 -1.92
CA ASP A 135 -14.42 2.75 -3.17
C ASP A 135 -14.77 1.51 -4.02
N LEU A 136 -15.04 0.36 -3.36
CA LEU A 136 -15.46 -0.87 -4.03
C LEU A 136 -16.84 -0.69 -4.66
N ILE A 137 -17.81 -0.23 -3.87
CA ILE A 137 -19.19 0.00 -4.33
C ILE A 137 -19.19 0.95 -5.52
N SER A 138 -18.43 2.05 -5.42
CA SER A 138 -18.28 3.03 -6.51
C SER A 138 -17.66 2.40 -7.76
N SER A 139 -16.54 1.69 -7.60
CA SER A 139 -15.83 1.01 -8.71
C SER A 139 -16.72 -0.02 -9.42
N LEU A 140 -17.50 -0.80 -8.66
CA LEU A 140 -18.43 -1.79 -9.22
C LEU A 140 -19.57 -1.11 -9.99
N LYS A 141 -20.15 -0.03 -9.47
CA LYS A 141 -21.23 0.71 -10.13
C LYS A 141 -20.75 1.39 -11.42
N GLU A 142 -19.56 2.00 -11.39
CA GLU A 142 -18.91 2.57 -12.57
C GLU A 142 -18.62 1.51 -13.64
N ALA A 143 -18.25 0.30 -13.22
CA ALA A 143 -18.07 -0.85 -14.10
C ALA A 143 -19.39 -1.45 -14.64
N GLY A 144 -20.55 -0.94 -14.23
CA GLY A 144 -21.86 -1.41 -14.69
C GLY A 144 -22.43 -2.59 -13.89
N VAL A 145 -21.90 -2.87 -12.70
CA VAL A 145 -22.50 -3.82 -11.75
C VAL A 145 -23.59 -3.10 -10.94
N ARG A 146 -24.79 -3.68 -10.93
CA ARG A 146 -25.90 -3.24 -10.07
C ARG A 146 -25.84 -3.99 -8.75
N ILE A 147 -26.09 -3.27 -7.66
CA ILE A 147 -26.08 -3.80 -6.30
C ILE A 147 -27.46 -3.59 -5.70
N GLU A 148 -28.21 -4.68 -5.52
CA GLU A 148 -29.46 -4.68 -4.76
C GLU A 148 -29.12 -4.85 -3.27
N GLY A 149 -29.81 -4.12 -2.39
CA GLY A 149 -29.52 -4.13 -0.96
C GLY A 149 -28.26 -3.36 -0.56
N GLU A 150 -27.89 -2.31 -1.31
CA GLU A 150 -26.66 -1.51 -1.11
C GLU A 150 -26.52 -0.99 0.33
N ASP A 151 -27.59 -0.50 0.97
CA ASP A 151 -27.54 0.00 2.35
C ASP A 151 -27.24 -1.11 3.36
N THR A 152 -27.81 -2.30 3.16
CA THR A 152 -27.49 -3.50 3.95
C THR A 152 -26.04 -3.91 3.74
N LEU A 153 -25.56 -3.84 2.51
CA LEU A 153 -24.16 -4.13 2.20
C LEU A 153 -23.23 -3.17 2.95
N ARG A 154 -23.46 -1.85 2.85
CA ARG A 154 -22.67 -0.83 3.56
C ARG A 154 -22.60 -1.12 5.06
N ALA A 155 -23.77 -1.29 5.69
CA ALA A 155 -23.85 -1.55 7.12
C ALA A 155 -23.05 -2.79 7.53
N VAL A 156 -23.10 -3.87 6.73
CA VAL A 156 -22.36 -5.10 7.02
C VAL A 156 -20.85 -4.91 6.82
N LEU A 157 -20.42 -4.21 5.78
CA LEU A 157 -18.99 -4.02 5.51
C LEU A 157 -18.31 -3.04 6.48
N GLU A 158 -19.03 -2.04 6.98
CA GLU A 158 -18.51 -1.11 8.00
C GLU A 158 -18.24 -1.79 9.35
N MET A 159 -18.99 -2.85 9.68
CA MET A 159 -18.88 -3.54 10.96
C MET A 159 -17.73 -4.57 11.04
N VAL A 160 -17.02 -4.82 9.93
CA VAL A 160 -16.08 -5.95 9.84
C VAL A 160 -14.72 -5.50 9.31
N ASN A 161 -13.66 -5.77 10.08
CA ASN A 161 -12.28 -5.44 9.68
C ASN A 161 -11.84 -6.16 8.39
N ASP A 162 -12.24 -7.42 8.21
CA ASP A 162 -12.02 -8.20 6.98
C ASP A 162 -13.29 -8.24 6.12
N TRP A 163 -13.67 -7.08 5.62
CA TRP A 163 -14.87 -6.88 4.83
C TRP A 163 -14.79 -7.58 3.45
N CYS A 164 -13.60 -7.79 2.88
CA CYS A 164 -13.42 -8.57 1.64
C CYS A 164 -13.78 -10.05 1.85
N ALA A 165 -13.33 -10.68 2.94
CA ALA A 165 -13.74 -12.05 3.24
C ALA A 165 -15.24 -12.14 3.58
N MET A 166 -15.82 -11.10 4.16
CA MET A 166 -17.27 -11.03 4.37
C MET A 166 -18.02 -10.98 3.03
N LEU A 167 -17.59 -10.15 2.08
CA LEU A 167 -18.17 -10.07 0.73
C LEU A 167 -18.22 -11.44 0.04
N VAL A 168 -17.10 -12.16 0.02
CA VAL A 168 -17.03 -13.51 -0.58
C VAL A 168 -18.04 -14.44 0.09
N ARG A 169 -18.13 -14.43 1.42
CA ARG A 169 -19.11 -15.25 2.17
C ARG A 169 -20.56 -14.87 1.87
N MET A 170 -20.84 -13.57 1.74
CA MET A 170 -22.19 -13.08 1.42
C MET A 170 -22.64 -13.59 0.04
N VAL A 171 -21.79 -13.46 -0.98
CA VAL A 171 -22.15 -13.91 -2.34
C VAL A 171 -22.25 -15.42 -2.47
N VAL A 172 -21.41 -16.19 -1.77
CA VAL A 172 -21.47 -17.65 -1.74
C VAL A 172 -22.72 -18.15 -1.02
N SER A 173 -23.09 -17.50 0.09
CA SER A 173 -24.23 -17.95 0.91
C SER A 173 -25.59 -17.52 0.35
N GLY A 174 -25.66 -16.42 -0.41
CA GLY A 174 -26.88 -15.90 -1.05
C GLY A 174 -27.96 -15.41 -0.07
N ARG A 175 -27.66 -15.31 1.23
CA ARG A 175 -28.67 -15.17 2.31
C ARG A 175 -28.86 -13.77 2.87
N THR A 176 -28.18 -12.76 2.35
CA THR A 176 -28.10 -11.44 2.99
C THR A 176 -29.03 -10.38 2.38
N GLY A 177 -29.89 -10.74 1.43
CA GLY A 177 -30.71 -9.75 0.71
C GLY A 177 -29.88 -8.77 -0.13
N VAL A 178 -28.60 -9.07 -0.33
CA VAL A 178 -27.69 -8.34 -1.20
C VAL A 178 -27.45 -9.16 -2.44
N ARG A 179 -27.60 -8.53 -3.62
CA ARG A 179 -27.36 -9.19 -4.90
C ARG A 179 -26.54 -8.30 -5.82
N PHE A 180 -25.56 -8.89 -6.48
CA PHE A 180 -24.76 -8.23 -7.50
C PHE A 180 -25.21 -8.76 -8.86
N THR A 181 -25.61 -7.87 -9.76
CA THR A 181 -26.02 -8.23 -11.12
C THR A 181 -25.28 -7.38 -12.14
N ARG A 182 -25.13 -7.89 -13.36
CA ARG A 182 -24.57 -7.13 -14.48
C ARG A 182 -25.52 -7.18 -15.67
N ALA A 183 -25.28 -6.35 -16.68
CA ALA A 183 -26.02 -6.47 -17.92
C ALA A 183 -25.60 -7.75 -18.69
N ALA A 184 -26.59 -8.52 -19.16
CA ALA A 184 -26.37 -9.72 -19.97
C ALA A 184 -25.65 -9.41 -21.29
N THR A 185 -25.98 -8.28 -21.92
CA THR A 185 -25.33 -7.73 -23.12
C THR A 185 -24.53 -6.47 -22.75
N ASN A 186 -23.27 -6.40 -23.20
CA ASN A 186 -22.32 -5.31 -22.91
C ASN A 186 -21.98 -5.10 -21.42
N GLY A 187 -22.21 -6.10 -20.57
CA GLY A 187 -21.73 -6.07 -19.19
C GLY A 187 -20.20 -6.23 -19.07
N PRO A 188 -19.62 -5.86 -17.92
CA PRO A 188 -18.19 -6.02 -17.68
C PRO A 188 -17.79 -7.50 -17.75
N SER A 189 -16.67 -7.79 -18.42
CA SER A 189 -16.15 -9.16 -18.50
C SER A 189 -15.57 -9.63 -17.16
N GLU A 190 -15.50 -10.95 -16.94
CA GLU A 190 -14.86 -11.52 -15.75
C GLU A 190 -13.41 -11.05 -15.61
N SER A 191 -12.64 -11.05 -16.71
CA SER A 191 -11.24 -10.61 -16.70
C SER A 191 -11.10 -9.13 -16.32
N TYR A 192 -12.01 -8.28 -16.79
CA TYR A 192 -12.04 -6.87 -16.43
C TYR A 192 -12.39 -6.68 -14.95
N LEU A 193 -13.41 -7.35 -14.43
CA LEU A 193 -13.78 -7.26 -13.01
C LEU A 193 -12.67 -7.78 -12.09
N VAL A 194 -12.01 -8.88 -12.44
CA VAL A 194 -10.85 -9.39 -11.67
C VAL A 194 -9.71 -8.38 -11.65
N ALA A 195 -9.46 -7.68 -12.75
CA ALA A 195 -8.44 -6.62 -12.82
C ALA A 195 -8.84 -5.38 -12.01
N LEU A 196 -10.10 -4.95 -12.12
CA LEU A 196 -10.69 -3.85 -11.35
C LEU A 196 -10.56 -4.08 -9.84
N LEU A 197 -10.74 -5.34 -9.40
CA LEU A 197 -10.69 -5.70 -7.99
C LEU A 197 -9.26 -5.90 -7.44
N ARG A 198 -8.23 -5.78 -8.28
CA ARG A 198 -6.83 -5.98 -7.86
C ARG A 198 -6.40 -5.08 -6.68
N PRO A 199 -6.78 -3.79 -6.61
CA PRO A 199 -6.34 -2.90 -5.54
C PRO A 199 -7.05 -3.11 -4.19
N PHE A 200 -8.10 -3.94 -4.14
CA PHE A 200 -8.85 -4.20 -2.92
C PHE A 200 -8.26 -5.36 -2.11
N PRO A 201 -8.38 -5.36 -0.77
CA PRO A 201 -7.70 -6.28 0.13
C PRO A 201 -8.33 -7.68 0.19
N PHE A 202 -8.62 -8.29 -0.96
CA PHE A 202 -8.99 -9.71 -1.01
C PHE A 202 -7.78 -10.57 -0.60
N ALA A 203 -8.05 -11.65 0.14
CA ALA A 203 -7.02 -12.54 0.67
C ALA A 203 -6.05 -13.06 -0.42
N ASP A 204 -6.57 -13.42 -1.60
CA ASP A 204 -5.77 -13.83 -2.74
C ASP A 204 -6.54 -13.69 -4.07
N SER A 205 -5.88 -14.10 -5.17
CA SER A 205 -6.48 -14.10 -6.51
C SER A 205 -7.64 -15.09 -6.67
N SER A 206 -7.71 -16.16 -5.87
CA SER A 206 -8.82 -17.11 -5.86
C SER A 206 -10.06 -16.47 -5.24
N ALA A 207 -9.92 -15.80 -4.09
CA ALA A 207 -11.00 -15.09 -3.42
C ALA A 207 -11.63 -14.00 -4.31
N ARG A 208 -10.79 -13.25 -5.06
CA ARG A 208 -11.28 -12.29 -6.08
C ARG A 208 -12.10 -12.97 -7.17
N ARG A 209 -11.55 -14.04 -7.76
CA ARG A 209 -12.24 -14.77 -8.84
C ARG A 209 -13.55 -15.38 -8.36
N GLU A 210 -13.58 -15.91 -7.14
CA GLU A 210 -14.79 -16.48 -6.56
C GLU A 210 -15.88 -15.43 -6.40
N PHE A 211 -15.54 -14.25 -5.87
CA PHE A 211 -16.47 -13.13 -5.80
C PHE A 211 -17.00 -12.72 -7.19
N VAL A 212 -16.11 -12.56 -8.19
CA VAL A 212 -16.51 -12.18 -9.55
C VAL A 212 -17.39 -13.24 -10.21
N ARG A 213 -17.11 -14.52 -10.01
CA ARG A 213 -17.94 -15.62 -10.55
C ARG A 213 -19.38 -15.51 -10.08
N HIS A 214 -19.62 -15.15 -8.83
CA HIS A 214 -20.97 -14.97 -8.33
C HIS A 214 -21.68 -13.75 -8.95
N ILE A 215 -20.95 -12.69 -9.30
CA ILE A 215 -21.53 -11.56 -10.07
C ILE A 215 -21.90 -12.01 -11.49
N VAL A 216 -21.07 -12.84 -12.12
CA VAL A 216 -21.23 -13.26 -13.52
C VAL A 216 -22.24 -14.39 -13.69
N ALA A 217 -22.32 -15.32 -12.74
CA ALA A 217 -23.17 -16.52 -12.82
C ALA A 217 -24.67 -16.22 -12.66
N LEU A 218 -25.03 -15.07 -12.10
CA LEU A 218 -26.43 -14.65 -11.92
C LEU A 218 -27.13 -14.23 -13.22
N ASP A 219 -26.44 -14.26 -14.37
CA ASP A 219 -27.02 -14.03 -15.71
C ASP A 219 -27.75 -15.26 -16.30
N LEU A 220 -27.73 -16.42 -15.64
CA LEU A 220 -28.27 -17.68 -16.18
C LEU A 220 -29.59 -18.16 -15.53
N ALA A 221 -30.26 -17.33 -14.73
CA ALA A 221 -31.51 -17.67 -14.06
C ALA A 221 -32.66 -16.73 -14.46
#